data_AF-A0A7K1A6N8-F1
#
_entry.id   AF-A0A7K1A6N8-F1
#
_cell.length_a   1.000
_cell.length_b   1.000
_cell.length_c   1.000
_cell.angle_alpha   90.00
_cell.angle_beta   90.00
_cell.angle_gamma   90.00
#
_symmetry.space_group_name_H-M   'P 1'
#
loop_
_entity.id
_entity.type
_entity.pdbx_description
1 polymer ?
#
loop_
_entity_poly.entity_id
_entity_poly.type
_entity_poly.pdbx_seq_one_letter_code
_entity_poly.pdbx_strand_id
1 'polypeptide(L)'
;MTLRSRIVLIAFVVWTAFVWGNRISNTLRSDESTGSKTFSTVLSLVLLAFALAVVVVVVKAWKGYIDGGGAKVLMTAAALTVVVWLVRVPMILMADHGDKDPGFKIVHVGLGVVSVVLAALVWQIGAVALRRGQGSDAMEGGRV
;
A
#
# COMPACT_ATOMS: atom_id res chain seq x y z
N MET A 1 -1.11 -9.58 -18.65
CA MET A 1 -0.54 -9.49 -17.28
C MET A 1 -0.15 -10.88 -16.82
N THR A 2 1.03 -11.08 -16.23
CA THR A 2 1.47 -12.44 -15.80
C THR A 2 0.73 -12.89 -14.53
N LEU A 3 0.62 -14.20 -14.32
CA LEU A 3 0.01 -14.78 -13.11
C LEU A 3 0.70 -14.28 -11.83
N ARG A 4 2.03 -14.18 -11.86
CA ARG A 4 2.83 -13.64 -10.75
C ARG A 4 2.44 -12.22 -10.37
N SER A 5 2.26 -11.33 -11.34
CA SER A 5 1.85 -9.94 -11.06
C SER A 5 0.46 -9.87 -10.43
N ARG A 6 -0.46 -10.75 -10.83
CA ARG A 6 -1.80 -10.83 -10.23
C ARG A 6 -1.73 -11.28 -8.77
N ILE A 7 -0.96 -12.32 -8.49
CA ILE A 7 -0.77 -12.83 -7.12
C ILE A 7 -0.19 -11.74 -6.21
N VAL A 8 0.85 -11.02 -6.67
CA VAL A 8 1.46 -9.93 -5.90
C VAL A 8 0.45 -8.82 -5.59
N LEU A 9 -0.37 -8.42 -6.56
CA LEU A 9 -1.37 -7.36 -6.36
C LEU A 9 -2.47 -7.78 -5.41
N ILE A 10 -2.97 -9.02 -5.53
CA ILE A 10 -3.97 -9.57 -4.61
C ILE A 10 -3.37 -9.65 -3.20
N ALA A 11 -2.14 -10.17 -3.07
CA ALA A 11 -1.45 -10.24 -1.79
C ALA A 11 -1.29 -8.85 -1.16
N PHE A 12 -0.89 -7.85 -1.94
CA PHE A 12 -0.77 -6.47 -1.47
C PHE A 12 -2.11 -5.90 -0.97
N VAL A 13 -3.20 -6.11 -1.71
CA VAL A 13 -4.54 -5.67 -1.31
C VAL A 13 -4.98 -6.36 -0.02
N VAL A 14 -4.92 -7.68 0.03
CA VAL A 14 -5.37 -8.48 1.19
C VAL A 14 -4.52 -8.14 2.42
N TRP A 15 -3.21 -8.04 2.26
CA TRP A 15 -2.29 -7.66 3.34
C TRP A 15 -2.58 -6.26 3.88
N THR A 16 -2.79 -5.30 2.99
CA THR A 16 -3.13 -3.92 3.38
C THR A 16 -4.46 -3.89 4.12
N ALA A 17 -5.49 -4.57 3.62
CA ALA A 17 -6.78 -4.68 4.30
C ALA A 17 -6.65 -5.34 5.69
N PHE A 18 -5.82 -6.37 5.83
CA PHE A 18 -5.57 -7.04 7.10
C PHE A 18 -4.93 -6.08 8.12
N VAL A 19 -3.84 -5.41 7.77
CA VAL A 19 -3.12 -4.49 8.68
C VAL A 19 -4.03 -3.36 9.14
N TRP A 20 -4.68 -2.68 8.19
CA TRP A 20 -5.47 -1.49 8.47
C TRP A 20 -6.85 -1.81 9.05
N GLY A 21 -7.47 -2.92 8.64
CA GLY A 21 -8.71 -3.41 9.22
C GLY A 21 -8.55 -3.75 10.69
N ASN A 22 -7.45 -4.44 11.05
CA ASN A 22 -7.16 -4.74 12.45
C ASN A 22 -6.87 -3.46 13.26
N ARG A 23 -6.18 -2.48 12.67
CA ARG A 23 -5.93 -1.18 13.33
C ARG A 23 -7.21 -0.40 13.56
N ILE A 24 -8.11 -0.34 12.57
CA ILE A 24 -9.42 0.34 12.69
C ILE A 24 -10.24 -0.35 13.77
N SER A 25 -10.34 -1.68 13.76
CA SER A 25 -11.06 -2.44 14.79
C SER A 25 -10.50 -2.17 16.19
N ASN A 26 -9.17 -2.13 16.33
CA ASN A 26 -8.53 -1.81 17.60
C ASN A 26 -8.82 -0.38 18.06
N THR A 27 -8.84 0.58 17.13
CA THR A 27 -9.14 1.99 17.43
C THR A 27 -10.61 2.16 17.80
N LEU A 28 -11.53 1.45 17.15
CA LEU A 28 -12.95 1.50 17.49
C LEU A 28 -13.24 0.96 18.90
N ARG A 29 -12.43 0.01 19.38
CA ARG A 29 -12.55 -0.62 20.70
C ARG A 29 -11.74 0.08 21.80
N SER A 30 -10.90 1.07 21.49
CA SER A 30 -10.02 1.73 22.48
C SER A 30 -10.67 2.96 23.13
N ASP A 31 -10.44 3.13 24.44
CA ASP A 31 -10.76 4.34 25.21
C ASP A 31 -9.65 5.40 25.14
N GLU A 32 -8.99 5.54 23.98
CA GLU A 32 -7.98 6.57 23.76
C GLU A 32 -8.61 7.97 23.69
N SER A 33 -7.85 8.98 24.11
CA SER A 33 -8.26 10.39 24.02
C SER A 33 -8.62 10.78 22.58
N THR A 34 -9.65 11.62 22.42
CA THR A 34 -10.29 11.91 21.13
C THR A 34 -9.30 12.37 20.03
N GLY A 35 -8.21 13.07 20.40
CA GLY A 35 -7.21 13.61 19.47
C GLY A 35 -6.31 12.55 18.81
N SER A 36 -5.73 11.62 19.60
CA SER A 36 -4.88 10.54 19.07
C SER A 36 -5.69 9.50 18.30
N LYS A 37 -6.94 9.28 18.74
CA LYS A 37 -7.94 8.43 18.06
C LYS A 37 -8.28 8.97 16.67
N THR A 38 -8.49 10.29 16.54
CA THR A 38 -8.86 10.93 15.26
C THR A 38 -7.72 10.87 14.25
N PHE A 39 -6.48 11.19 14.66
CA PHE A 39 -5.33 11.14 13.75
C PHE A 39 -5.02 9.72 13.24
N SER A 40 -5.06 8.72 14.13
CA SER A 40 -4.88 7.31 13.73
C SER A 40 -6.01 6.81 12.83
N THR A 41 -7.26 7.23 13.08
CA THR A 41 -8.42 6.83 12.29
C THR A 41 -8.39 7.44 10.90
N VAL A 42 -8.11 8.74 10.78
CA VAL A 42 -8.02 9.44 9.49
C VAL A 42 -6.91 8.85 8.63
N LEU A 43 -5.71 8.63 9.19
CA LEU A 43 -4.61 7.98 8.46
C LEU A 43 -4.98 6.57 7.99
N SER A 44 -5.69 5.80 8.84
CA SER A 44 -6.13 4.45 8.50
C SER A 44 -7.19 4.44 7.40
N LEU A 45 -8.14 5.39 7.44
CA LEU A 45 -9.17 5.56 6.42
C LEU A 45 -8.57 6.01 5.08
N VAL A 46 -7.57 6.90 5.09
CA VAL A 46 -6.86 7.32 3.87
C VAL A 46 -6.17 6.13 3.22
N LEU A 47 -5.49 5.29 4.01
CA LEU A 47 -4.79 4.13 3.46
C LEU A 47 -5.74 3.02 3.02
N LEU A 48 -6.88 2.88 3.69
CA LEU A 48 -7.96 2.00 3.24
C LEU A 48 -8.57 2.50 1.92
N ALA A 49 -8.81 3.80 1.78
CA ALA A 49 -9.28 4.41 0.54
C ALA A 49 -8.28 4.22 -0.60
N PHE A 50 -6.98 4.29 -0.32
CA PHE A 50 -5.94 3.97 -1.30
C PHE A 50 -5.89 2.48 -1.64
N ALA A 51 -6.08 1.59 -0.67
CA ALA A 51 -6.20 0.15 -0.93
C ALA A 51 -7.40 -0.14 -1.86
N LEU A 52 -8.54 0.53 -1.65
CA LEU A 52 -9.69 0.47 -2.53
C LEU A 52 -9.38 1.02 -3.94
N ALA A 53 -8.63 2.12 -4.04
CA ALA A 53 -8.17 2.64 -5.33
C ALA A 53 -7.28 1.63 -6.09
N VAL A 54 -6.41 0.91 -5.37
CA VAL A 54 -5.61 -0.19 -5.95
C VAL A 54 -6.51 -1.33 -6.41
N VAL A 55 -7.54 -1.71 -5.65
CA VAL A 55 -8.54 -2.71 -6.09
C VAL A 55 -9.21 -2.29 -7.39
N VAL A 56 -9.66 -1.03 -7.50
CA VAL A 56 -10.28 -0.50 -8.72
C VAL A 56 -9.33 -0.62 -9.92
N VAL A 57 -8.04 -0.31 -9.72
CA VAL A 57 -7.02 -0.46 -10.77
C VAL A 57 -6.78 -1.92 -11.13
N VAL A 58 -6.75 -2.84 -10.16
CA VAL A 58 -6.62 -4.29 -10.41
C VAL A 58 -7.84 -4.83 -11.18
N VAL A 59 -9.05 -4.39 -10.83
CA VAL A 59 -10.30 -4.77 -11.54
C VAL A 59 -10.31 -4.22 -12.96
N LYS A 60 -9.87 -2.97 -13.16
CA LYS A 60 -9.68 -2.39 -14.50
C LYS A 60 -8.59 -3.14 -15.30
N ALA A 61 -7.49 -3.50 -14.65
CA ALA A 61 -6.41 -4.29 -15.26
C ALA A 61 -6.89 -5.69 -15.70
N TRP A 62 -7.83 -6.29 -14.98
CA TRP A 62 -8.46 -7.56 -15.35
C TRP A 62 -9.32 -7.46 -16.62
N LYS A 63 -9.82 -6.27 -16.97
CA LYS A 63 -10.56 -6.02 -18.22
C LYS A 63 -9.65 -5.77 -19.44
N GLY A 64 -8.33 -5.84 -19.30
CA GLY A 64 -7.42 -6.00 -20.44
C GLY A 64 -6.35 -4.92 -20.64
N TYR A 65 -6.39 -3.78 -19.93
CA TYR A 65 -5.38 -2.74 -20.07
C TYR A 65 -5.01 -2.15 -18.70
N ILE A 66 -3.73 -2.25 -18.31
CA ILE A 66 -3.14 -1.27 -17.40
C ILE A 66 -2.69 -0.13 -18.30
N ASP A 67 -3.49 0.91 -18.37
CA ASP A 67 -3.13 2.17 -19.00
C ASP A 67 -2.06 2.90 -18.16
N GLY A 68 -1.44 3.94 -18.74
CA GLY A 68 -0.47 4.76 -18.03
C GLY A 68 -1.02 5.35 -16.72
N GLY A 69 -2.33 5.58 -16.65
CA GLY A 69 -3.05 5.98 -15.43
C GLY A 69 -2.99 4.92 -14.32
N GLY A 70 -3.36 3.67 -14.62
CA GLY A 70 -3.31 2.57 -13.66
C GLY A 70 -1.89 2.32 -13.13
N ALA A 71 -0.89 2.42 -13.99
CA ALA A 71 0.50 2.29 -13.60
C ALA A 71 0.97 3.39 -12.62
N LYS A 72 0.58 4.65 -12.84
CA LYS A 72 0.83 5.75 -11.90
C LYS A 72 0.15 5.49 -10.55
N VAL A 73 -1.09 5.01 -10.54
CA VAL A 73 -1.80 4.69 -9.29
C VAL A 73 -1.08 3.61 -8.49
N LEU A 74 -0.60 2.53 -9.14
CA LEU A 74 0.18 1.49 -8.47
C LEU A 74 1.47 2.04 -7.84
N MET A 75 2.19 2.90 -8.58
CA MET A 75 3.41 3.53 -8.08
C MET A 75 3.12 4.49 -6.91
N THR A 76 2.07 5.31 -7.02
CA THR A 76 1.65 6.20 -5.94
C THR A 76 1.27 5.40 -4.69
N ALA A 77 0.48 4.34 -4.82
CA ALA A 77 0.07 3.50 -3.69
C ALA A 77 1.28 2.81 -3.02
N ALA A 78 2.24 2.34 -3.81
CA ALA A 78 3.48 1.77 -3.30
C ALA A 78 4.31 2.81 -2.53
N ALA A 79 4.52 4.01 -3.11
CA ALA A 79 5.27 5.09 -2.48
C ALA A 79 4.63 5.52 -1.15
N LEU A 80 3.31 5.69 -1.12
CA LEU A 80 2.57 6.03 0.09
C LEU A 80 2.71 4.97 1.17
N THR A 81 2.65 3.69 0.80
CA THR A 81 2.83 2.58 1.75
C THR A 81 4.21 2.64 2.40
N VAL A 82 5.26 2.90 1.62
CA VAL A 82 6.62 3.06 2.15
C VAL A 82 6.69 4.26 3.10
N VAL A 83 6.20 5.43 2.69
CA VAL A 83 6.22 6.66 3.51
C VAL A 83 5.53 6.46 4.85
N VAL A 84 4.35 5.81 4.85
CA VAL A 84 3.61 5.57 6.10
C VAL A 84 4.39 4.67 7.03
N TRP A 85 4.98 3.59 6.54
CA TRP A 85 5.76 2.70 7.38
C TRP A 85 7.08 3.34 7.86
N LEU A 86 7.70 4.20 7.06
CA LEU A 86 8.86 5.01 7.48
C LEU A 86 8.55 5.95 8.64
N VAL A 87 7.32 6.47 8.71
CA VAL A 87 6.89 7.34 9.82
C VAL A 87 6.40 6.51 11.01
N ARG A 88 5.66 5.43 10.75
CA ARG A 88 4.97 4.64 11.76
C ARG A 88 5.89 3.70 12.54
N VAL A 89 6.89 3.07 11.89
CA VAL A 89 7.85 2.21 12.61
C VAL A 89 8.63 3.01 13.66
N PRO A 90 9.27 4.16 13.35
CA PRO A 90 9.96 4.95 14.37
C PRO A 90 9.04 5.42 15.50
N MET A 91 7.82 5.89 15.19
CA MET A 91 6.85 6.27 16.23
C MET A 91 6.52 5.10 17.17
N ILE A 92 6.38 3.87 16.65
CA ILE A 92 6.11 2.67 17.46
C ILE A 92 7.33 2.30 18.30
N LEU A 93 8.54 2.43 17.75
CA LEU A 93 9.78 2.11 18.45
C LEU A 93 10.09 3.10 19.58
N MET A 94 9.81 4.38 19.35
CA MET A 94 10.04 5.51 20.28
C MET A 94 8.92 5.68 21.32
N ALA A 95 7.74 5.09 21.11
CA ALA A 95 6.66 5.22 22.06
C ALA A 95 7.01 4.43 23.34
N ASP A 96 7.16 5.15 24.45
CA ASP A 96 7.37 4.62 25.80
C ASP A 96 6.11 3.89 26.29
N HIS A 97 5.94 2.67 25.79
CA HIS A 97 5.05 1.69 26.39
C HIS A 97 5.90 0.90 27.37
N GLY A 98 6.12 1.47 28.57
CA GLY A 98 6.93 0.87 29.64
C GLY A 98 6.68 -0.63 29.76
N ASP A 99 7.72 -1.44 29.60
CA ASP A 99 7.76 -2.89 29.75
C ASP A 99 6.67 -3.73 29.02
N LYS A 100 5.85 -3.13 28.15
CA LYS A 100 4.85 -3.84 27.34
C LYS A 100 5.50 -4.43 26.09
N ASP A 101 6.00 -5.64 26.31
CA ASP A 101 6.17 -6.76 25.38
C ASP A 101 6.99 -6.45 24.09
N PRO A 102 8.27 -6.85 24.01
CA PRO A 102 9.06 -6.83 22.78
C PRO A 102 8.30 -7.44 21.58
N GLY A 103 7.39 -8.39 21.83
CA GLY A 103 6.50 -8.97 20.82
C GLY A 103 5.69 -7.93 20.06
N PHE A 104 5.19 -6.87 20.71
CA PHE A 104 4.44 -5.80 20.04
C PHE A 104 5.29 -5.06 19.01
N LYS A 105 6.54 -4.71 19.37
CA LYS A 105 7.46 -4.02 18.46
C LYS A 105 7.87 -4.92 17.30
N ILE A 106 8.20 -6.18 17.59
CA ILE A 106 8.60 -7.18 16.58
C ILE A 106 7.50 -7.38 15.55
N VAL A 107 6.25 -7.58 15.99
CA VAL A 107 5.11 -7.76 15.08
C VAL A 107 4.94 -6.55 14.18
N HIS A 108 4.97 -5.33 14.71
CA HIS A 108 4.77 -4.13 13.90
C HIS A 108 5.92 -3.87 12.92
N VAL A 109 7.16 -4.11 13.33
CA VAL A 109 8.31 -4.05 12.42
C VAL A 109 8.17 -5.09 11.31
N GLY A 110 7.81 -6.34 11.64
CA GLY A 110 7.56 -7.39 10.67
C GLY A 110 6.45 -7.04 9.69
N LEU A 111 5.32 -6.50 10.19
CA LEU A 111 4.24 -6.01 9.35
C LEU A 111 4.71 -4.92 8.37
N GLY A 112 5.54 -3.99 8.85
CA GLY A 112 6.13 -2.94 8.04
C GLY A 112 7.06 -3.45 6.95
N VAL A 113 7.94 -4.40 7.29
CA VAL A 113 8.84 -5.03 6.32
C VAL A 113 8.05 -5.71 5.20
N VAL A 114 7.05 -6.53 5.54
CA VAL A 114 6.22 -7.22 4.54
C VAL A 114 5.49 -6.21 3.65
N SER A 115 4.92 -5.16 4.23
CA SER A 115 4.25 -4.10 3.48
C SER A 115 5.20 -3.37 2.52
N VAL A 116 6.43 -3.04 2.94
CA VAL A 116 7.43 -2.37 2.09
C VAL A 116 7.89 -3.29 0.96
N VAL A 117 8.10 -4.58 1.22
CA VAL A 117 8.48 -5.56 0.19
C VAL A 117 7.37 -5.69 -0.85
N LEU A 118 6.11 -5.84 -0.42
CA LEU A 118 4.98 -5.90 -1.36
C LEU A 118 4.83 -4.59 -2.13
N ALA A 119 5.00 -3.44 -1.49
CA ALA A 119 4.98 -2.13 -2.15
C ALA A 119 6.08 -2.02 -3.23
N ALA A 120 7.31 -2.46 -2.94
CA ALA A 120 8.40 -2.46 -3.90
C ALA A 120 8.09 -3.34 -5.14
N LEU A 121 7.50 -4.52 -4.92
CA LEU A 121 7.06 -5.39 -6.02
C LEU A 121 5.94 -4.76 -6.85
N VAL A 122 4.97 -4.09 -6.22
CA VAL A 122 3.90 -3.35 -6.90
C VAL A 122 4.46 -2.17 -7.69
N TRP A 123 5.43 -1.44 -7.15
CA TRP A 123 6.14 -0.38 -7.84
C TRP A 123 6.83 -0.90 -9.10
N GLN A 124 7.53 -2.03 -9.02
CA GLN A 124 8.16 -2.66 -10.19
C GLN A 124 7.13 -3.01 -11.27
N ILE A 125 5.97 -3.55 -10.89
CA ILE A 125 4.89 -3.85 -11.84
C ILE A 125 4.39 -2.57 -12.53
N GLY A 126 4.13 -1.50 -11.76
CA GLY A 126 3.71 -0.20 -12.30
C GLY A 126 4.76 0.43 -13.21
N ALA A 127 6.02 0.44 -12.80
CA ALA A 127 7.13 1.01 -13.56
C ALA A 127 7.33 0.28 -14.90
N VAL A 128 7.23 -1.06 -14.92
CA VAL A 128 7.31 -1.84 -16.16
C VAL A 128 6.12 -1.53 -17.08
N ALA A 129 4.91 -1.39 -16.53
CA ALA A 129 3.73 -1.05 -17.32
C ALA A 129 3.84 0.35 -17.94
N LEU A 130 4.30 1.35 -17.19
CA LEU A 130 4.54 2.71 -17.69
C LEU A 130 5.55 2.76 -18.83
N ARG A 131 6.70 2.08 -18.66
CA ARG A 131 7.74 2.03 -19.71
C ARG A 131 7.23 1.38 -21.00
N ARG A 132 6.40 0.35 -20.89
CA ARG A 132 5.78 -0.31 -22.05
C ARG A 132 4.80 0.62 -22.78
N GLY A 133 4.00 1.41 -22.03
CA GLY A 133 3.11 2.41 -22.62
C GLY A 133 3.89 3.46 -23.43
N GLN A 134 4.94 4.04 -22.84
CA GLN A 134 5.78 5.06 -23.51
C GLN A 134 6.48 4.54 -24.78
N GLY A 135 6.91 3.28 -24.80
CA GLY A 135 7.54 2.67 -25.98
C GLY A 135 6.58 2.45 -27.14
N SER A 136 5.30 2.16 -26.86
CA SER A 136 4.28 2.03 -27.90
C SER A 136 3.96 3.37 -28.57
N ASP A 137 3.78 4.43 -27.76
CA ASP A 137 3.46 5.77 -28.28
C ASP A 137 4.60 6.33 -29.16
N ALA A 138 5.86 6.07 -28.80
CA ALA A 138 7.02 6.50 -29.57
C ALA A 138 7.14 5.81 -30.94
N MET A 139 6.76 4.54 -31.04
CA MET A 139 6.76 3.78 -32.31
C MET A 139 5.64 4.21 -33.25
N GLU A 140 4.51 4.65 -32.70
CA GLU A 140 3.37 5.15 -33.48
C GLU A 140 3.62 6.56 -34.02
N GLY A 141 4.27 7.43 -33.23
CA GLY A 141 4.69 8.77 -33.66
C GLY A 141 5.83 8.80 -34.70
N GLY A 142 6.57 7.71 -34.88
CA GLY A 142 7.62 7.59 -35.91
C GLY A 142 7.16 7.05 -37.26
N ARG A 143 5.88 6.67 -37.40
CA ARG A 143 5.28 6.13 -38.64
C ARG A 143 4.45 7.14 -39.42
N VAL A 144 4.44 8.40 -39.01
CA VAL A 144 3.72 9.52 -39.65
C VAL A 144 4.67 10.48 -40.33
#